data_AF-A0A8H7TGU0-F1
#
_entry.id   AF-A0A8H7TGU0-F1
#
_cell.length_a   1.000
_cell.length_b   1.000
_cell.length_c   1.000
_cell.angle_alpha   90.00
_cell.angle_beta   90.00
_cell.angle_gamma   90.00
#
_symmetry.space_group_name_H-M   'P 1'
#
loop_
_entity.id
_entity.type
_entity.pdbx_description
1 polymer ?
#
loop_
_entity_poly.entity_id
_entity_poly.type
_entity_poly.pdbx_seq_one_letter_code
_entity_poly.pdbx_strand_id
1 'polypeptide(L)'
;MAETALQPNDELVYDTHTAKFRKLIQQLTHLHDISSDHSEYKAPRDLAVDMETSITDFGWTAVLYYVVTKCRVSTIRDEAIKLLESRSHREGMWDSRVIACVARKIVDMEEAGLYRNIDGSRRFLHPEFLRPPHQELPSLPDSRRLREVEVVLSGAPMDKIMLFGKRQHDDIQERVLLSQYHIKAGCWKDS
;
A
#
# COMPACT_ATOMS: atom_id res chain seq x y z
N MET A 1 -13.21 12.93 -3.08
CA MET A 1 -12.33 13.75 -2.22
C MET A 1 -11.85 14.90 -3.09
N ALA A 2 -12.72 15.88 -3.40
CA ALA A 2 -12.38 16.91 -4.37
C ALA A 2 -11.46 17.98 -3.76
N GLU A 3 -11.60 18.24 -2.47
CA GLU A 3 -10.79 19.20 -1.70
C GLU A 3 -9.28 18.90 -1.78
N THR A 4 -8.89 17.63 -1.83
CA THR A 4 -7.48 17.22 -1.95
C THR A 4 -6.85 17.66 -3.27
N ALA A 5 -7.65 17.92 -4.31
CA ALA A 5 -7.15 18.41 -5.59
C ALA A 5 -6.84 19.91 -5.58
N LEU A 6 -7.41 20.66 -4.63
CA LEU A 6 -7.18 22.10 -4.48
C LEU A 6 -5.89 22.41 -3.71
N GLN A 7 -5.39 21.42 -2.94
CA GLN A 7 -4.18 21.52 -2.13
C GLN A 7 -3.28 20.31 -2.41
N PRO A 8 -2.68 20.21 -3.61
CA PRO A 8 -1.91 19.02 -4.02
C PRO A 8 -0.68 18.77 -3.13
N ASN A 9 -0.19 19.82 -2.45
CA ASN A 9 0.94 19.76 -1.54
C ASN A 9 0.51 19.62 -0.07
N ASP A 10 -0.76 19.41 0.24
CA ASP A 10 -1.20 19.22 1.63
C ASP A 10 -1.64 17.77 1.85
N GLU A 11 -0.70 16.96 2.34
CA GLU A 11 -0.98 15.56 2.66
C GLU A 11 -1.84 15.40 3.93
N LEU A 12 -2.03 16.45 4.74
CA LEU A 12 -2.87 16.41 5.95
C LEU A 12 -4.36 16.41 5.58
N VAL A 13 -4.75 16.97 4.44
CA VAL A 13 -6.15 17.02 3.99
C VAL A 13 -6.77 15.62 3.94
N TYR A 14 -5.99 14.60 3.60
CA TYR A 14 -6.45 13.21 3.55
C TYR A 14 -6.93 12.66 4.90
N ASP A 15 -6.44 13.18 6.02
CA ASP A 15 -6.83 12.71 7.37
C ASP A 15 -8.31 12.97 7.64
N THR A 16 -8.83 14.07 7.10
CA THR A 16 -10.26 14.45 7.18
C THR A 16 -11.18 13.47 6.43
N HIS A 17 -10.61 12.54 5.66
CA HIS A 17 -11.34 11.58 4.85
C HIS A 17 -11.15 10.13 5.32
N THR A 18 -10.60 9.92 6.52
CA THR A 18 -10.38 8.58 7.12
C THR A 18 -11.63 7.69 7.06
N ALA A 19 -12.81 8.22 7.36
CA ALA A 19 -14.06 7.45 7.30
C ALA A 19 -14.37 6.93 5.88
N LYS A 20 -14.03 7.71 4.84
CA LYS A 20 -14.21 7.30 3.44
C LYS A 20 -13.22 6.20 3.06
N PHE A 21 -11.97 6.27 3.51
CA PHE A 21 -10.98 5.20 3.31
C PHE A 21 -11.40 3.89 3.98
N ARG A 22 -11.92 3.96 5.21
CA ARG A 22 -12.46 2.78 5.90
C ARG A 22 -13.62 2.15 5.12
N LYS A 23 -14.54 2.98 4.62
CA LYS A 23 -15.65 2.49 3.79
C LYS A 23 -15.15 1.82 2.50
N LEU A 24 -14.14 2.39 1.84
CA LEU A 24 -13.53 1.77 0.65
C LEU A 24 -12.98 0.38 0.96
N ILE A 25 -12.22 0.22 2.04
CA ILE A 25 -11.69 -1.08 2.44
C ILE A 25 -12.80 -2.07 2.77
N GLN A 26 -13.81 -1.67 3.53
CA GLN A 26 -14.96 -2.53 3.82
C GLN A 26 -15.68 -3.03 2.56
N GLN A 27 -15.88 -2.14 1.58
CA GLN A 27 -16.53 -2.49 0.32
C GLN A 27 -15.66 -3.43 -0.53
N LEU A 28 -14.35 -3.17 -0.61
CA LEU A 28 -13.42 -4.03 -1.34
C LEU A 28 -13.29 -5.42 -0.68
N THR A 29 -13.21 -5.50 0.65
CA THR A 29 -13.21 -6.78 1.36
C THR A 29 -14.49 -7.56 1.08
N HIS A 30 -15.66 -6.93 1.20
CA HIS A 30 -16.92 -7.61 0.93
C HIS A 30 -17.02 -8.13 -0.51
N LEU A 31 -16.59 -7.33 -1.49
CA LEU A 31 -16.55 -7.78 -2.88
C LEU A 31 -15.55 -8.93 -3.08
N HIS A 32 -14.44 -8.94 -2.32
CA HIS A 32 -13.40 -9.96 -2.43
C HIS A 32 -13.94 -11.30 -1.95
N ASP A 33 -14.64 -11.28 -0.81
CA ASP A 33 -15.24 -12.46 -0.22
C ASP A 33 -16.27 -13.07 -1.17
N ILE A 34 -17.15 -12.24 -1.77
CA ILE A 34 -18.10 -12.69 -2.81
C ILE A 34 -17.36 -13.33 -3.99
N SER A 35 -16.31 -12.70 -4.52
CA SER A 35 -15.58 -13.23 -5.68
C SER A 35 -14.83 -14.53 -5.38
N SER A 36 -14.36 -14.71 -4.15
CA SER A 36 -13.60 -15.89 -3.72
C SER A 36 -14.49 -17.12 -3.58
N ASP A 37 -15.73 -16.93 -3.10
CA ASP A 37 -16.73 -18.00 -2.96
C ASP A 37 -17.20 -18.55 -4.31
N HIS A 38 -17.06 -17.79 -5.41
CA HIS A 38 -17.41 -18.23 -6.75
C HIS A 38 -16.28 -18.97 -7.50
N SER A 39 -15.07 -19.05 -6.93
CA SER A 39 -13.86 -19.62 -7.56
C SER A 39 -13.65 -21.13 -7.29
N GLU A 40 -14.72 -21.90 -7.09
CA GLU A 40 -14.60 -23.37 -6.96
C GLU A 40 -14.30 -24.09 -8.29
N TYR A 41 -14.39 -23.41 -9.44
CA TYR A 41 -13.98 -23.95 -10.74
C TYR A 41 -12.48 -23.75 -10.99
N LYS A 42 -11.66 -24.69 -10.48
CA LYS A 42 -10.24 -24.78 -10.85
C LYS A 42 -10.09 -25.29 -12.28
N ALA A 43 -10.11 -24.38 -13.26
CA ALA A 43 -9.62 -24.71 -14.59
C ALA A 43 -8.14 -25.18 -14.50
N PRO A 44 -7.71 -26.15 -15.34
CA PRO A 44 -6.33 -26.63 -15.35
C PRO A 44 -5.35 -25.47 -15.51
N ARG A 45 -4.31 -25.46 -14.67
CA ARG A 45 -3.35 -24.34 -14.48
C ARG A 45 -2.56 -23.94 -15.73
N ASP A 46 -2.71 -24.66 -16.84
CA ASP A 46 -1.89 -24.50 -18.04
C ASP A 46 -2.61 -23.76 -19.20
N LEU A 47 -3.91 -23.46 -19.09
CA LEU A 47 -4.66 -22.80 -20.17
C LEU A 47 -5.63 -21.68 -19.72
N ALA A 48 -5.82 -21.47 -18.43
CA ALA A 48 -6.69 -20.42 -17.93
C ALA A 48 -5.94 -19.08 -17.87
N VAL A 49 -5.90 -18.35 -18.98
CA VAL A 49 -5.86 -16.89 -18.90
C VAL A 49 -7.22 -16.49 -18.35
N ASP A 50 -7.27 -16.25 -17.04
CA ASP A 50 -8.49 -15.78 -16.38
C ASP A 50 -8.80 -14.37 -16.88
N MET A 51 -9.57 -14.33 -17.96
CA MET A 51 -9.84 -13.11 -18.74
C MET A 51 -11.07 -12.36 -18.19
N GLU A 52 -11.85 -13.00 -17.31
CA GLU A 52 -13.00 -12.39 -16.63
C GLU A 52 -12.57 -11.51 -15.43
N THR A 53 -11.39 -11.76 -14.86
CA THR A 53 -10.82 -10.96 -13.76
C THR A 53 -9.98 -9.77 -14.23
N SER A 54 -9.53 -9.75 -15.50
CA SER A 54 -8.55 -8.75 -15.96
C SER A 54 -9.08 -7.31 -15.95
N ILE A 55 -10.33 -7.03 -16.36
CA ILE A 55 -10.82 -5.64 -16.45
C ILE A 55 -11.32 -5.12 -15.09
N THR A 56 -11.80 -6.01 -14.22
CA THR A 56 -12.34 -5.66 -12.90
C THR A 56 -11.22 -5.33 -11.90
N ASP A 57 -10.03 -5.89 -12.09
CA ASP A 57 -8.95 -5.83 -11.10
C ASP A 57 -8.00 -4.63 -11.23
N PHE A 58 -7.99 -3.92 -12.37
CA PHE A 58 -7.27 -2.64 -12.50
C PHE A 58 -7.71 -1.64 -11.43
N GLY A 59 -9.02 -1.57 -11.18
CA GLY A 59 -9.60 -0.64 -10.19
C GLY A 59 -9.17 -0.97 -8.76
N TRP A 60 -8.97 -2.25 -8.44
CA TRP A 60 -8.72 -2.67 -7.07
C TRP A 60 -7.30 -2.40 -6.63
N THR A 61 -6.33 -2.83 -7.43
CA THR A 61 -4.91 -2.66 -7.09
C THR A 61 -4.56 -1.19 -6.96
N ALA A 62 -5.05 -0.35 -7.89
CA ALA A 62 -4.85 1.10 -7.84
C ALA A 62 -5.55 1.74 -6.62
N VAL A 63 -6.78 1.32 -6.29
CA VAL A 63 -7.51 1.86 -5.12
C VAL A 63 -6.86 1.44 -3.81
N LEU A 64 -6.45 0.18 -3.67
CA LEU A 64 -5.75 -0.30 -2.47
C LEU A 64 -4.40 0.40 -2.30
N TYR A 65 -3.64 0.57 -3.39
CA TYR A 65 -2.41 1.35 -3.37
C TYR A 65 -2.67 2.82 -2.99
N TYR A 66 -3.74 3.42 -3.50
CA TYR A 66 -4.16 4.77 -3.12
C TYR A 66 -4.52 4.87 -1.63
N VAL A 67 -5.24 3.88 -1.08
CA VAL A 67 -5.54 3.81 0.36
C VAL A 67 -4.25 3.76 1.18
N VAL A 68 -3.31 2.88 0.81
CA VAL A 68 -2.05 2.75 1.54
C VAL A 68 -1.25 4.05 1.48
N THR A 69 -1.12 4.65 0.31
CA THR A 69 -0.31 5.85 0.15
C THR A 69 -0.94 7.08 0.79
N LYS A 70 -2.28 7.22 0.77
CA LYS A 70 -2.97 8.45 1.20
C LYS A 70 -3.61 8.42 2.58
N CYS A 71 -4.04 7.26 3.09
CA CYS A 71 -4.62 7.16 4.43
C CYS A 71 -3.54 6.86 5.47
N ARG A 72 -3.29 7.74 6.44
CA ARG A 72 -2.19 7.59 7.43
C ARG A 72 -2.61 6.86 8.71
N VAL A 73 -3.68 6.05 8.63
CA VAL A 73 -4.16 5.18 9.71
C VAL A 73 -3.60 3.79 9.52
N SER A 74 -2.63 3.41 10.36
CA SER A 74 -1.87 2.16 10.24
C SER A 74 -2.75 0.91 10.08
N THR A 75 -3.86 0.80 10.83
CA THR A 75 -4.76 -0.37 10.70
C THR A 75 -5.44 -0.47 9.33
N ILE A 76 -5.84 0.66 8.74
CA ILE A 76 -6.49 0.69 7.42
C ILE A 76 -5.46 0.35 6.34
N ARG A 77 -4.22 0.84 6.49
CA ARG A 77 -3.11 0.52 5.59
C ARG A 77 -2.76 -0.96 5.64
N ASP A 78 -2.67 -1.54 6.83
CA ASP A 78 -2.40 -2.96 7.01
C ASP A 78 -3.48 -3.84 6.37
N GLU A 79 -4.75 -3.48 6.53
CA GLU A 79 -5.86 -4.19 5.88
C GLU A 79 -5.77 -4.08 4.35
N ALA A 80 -5.47 -2.90 3.82
CA ALA A 80 -5.28 -2.68 2.39
C ALA A 80 -4.11 -3.48 1.81
N ILE A 81 -2.97 -3.56 2.53
CA ILE A 81 -1.82 -4.36 2.09
C ILE A 81 -2.16 -5.85 2.12
N LYS A 82 -2.85 -6.34 3.15
CA LYS A 82 -3.27 -7.75 3.20
C LYS A 82 -4.18 -8.14 2.03
N LEU A 83 -5.09 -7.24 1.63
CA LEU A 83 -5.93 -7.42 0.45
C LEU A 83 -5.13 -7.42 -0.87
N LEU A 84 -4.05 -6.64 -0.95
CA LEU A 84 -3.12 -6.71 -2.08
C LEU A 84 -2.36 -8.04 -2.10
N GLU A 85 -1.88 -8.50 -0.94
CA GLU A 85 -1.11 -9.74 -0.79
C GLU A 85 -1.95 -11.01 -1.02
N SER A 86 -3.25 -10.98 -0.72
CA SER A 86 -4.14 -12.14 -0.92
C SER A 86 -4.44 -12.44 -2.39
N ARG A 87 -4.16 -11.50 -3.29
CA ARG A 87 -4.44 -11.62 -4.72
C ARG A 87 -3.20 -12.10 -5.49
N SER A 88 -3.44 -12.88 -6.55
CA SER A 88 -2.41 -13.34 -7.48
C SER A 88 -2.47 -12.65 -8.85
N HIS A 89 -3.12 -11.49 -8.92
CA HIS A 89 -3.37 -10.78 -10.19
C HIS A 89 -2.13 -10.05 -10.71
N ARG A 90 -1.97 -10.08 -12.03
CA ARG A 90 -0.90 -9.41 -12.78
C ARG A 90 -1.46 -8.77 -14.05
N GLU A 91 -1.51 -7.44 -14.08
CA GLU A 91 -1.90 -6.68 -15.26
C GLU A 91 -0.98 -5.49 -15.49
N GLY A 92 -0.18 -5.56 -16.55
CA GLY A 92 0.80 -4.52 -16.87
C GLY A 92 1.73 -4.21 -15.69
N MET A 93 1.76 -2.94 -15.28
CA MET A 93 2.56 -2.48 -14.13
C MET A 93 1.92 -2.77 -12.75
N TRP A 94 0.66 -3.17 -12.71
CA TRP A 94 -0.13 -3.38 -11.49
C TRP A 94 -0.11 -4.85 -11.06
N ASP A 95 1.09 -5.41 -10.90
CA ASP A 95 1.25 -6.71 -10.23
C ASP A 95 0.96 -6.53 -8.74
N SER A 96 -0.07 -7.20 -8.24
CA SER A 96 -0.55 -7.12 -6.86
C SER A 96 0.56 -7.35 -5.81
N ARG A 97 1.50 -8.28 -6.06
CA ARG A 97 2.62 -8.58 -5.15
C ARG A 97 3.70 -7.51 -5.20
N VAL A 98 4.00 -7.02 -6.40
CA VAL A 98 4.94 -5.90 -6.59
C VAL A 98 4.40 -4.66 -5.87
N ILE A 99 3.13 -4.35 -6.07
CA ILE A 99 2.45 -3.22 -5.46
C ILE A 99 2.37 -3.38 -3.93
N ALA A 100 2.05 -4.57 -3.41
CA ALA A 100 2.10 -4.85 -1.98
C ALA A 100 3.50 -4.62 -1.39
N CYS A 101 4.55 -5.09 -2.06
CA CYS A 101 5.95 -4.90 -1.65
C CYS A 101 6.30 -3.40 -1.55
N VAL A 102 5.93 -2.62 -2.57
CA VAL A 102 6.15 -1.17 -2.59
C VAL A 102 5.31 -0.47 -1.51
N ALA A 103 4.03 -0.83 -1.40
CA ALA A 103 3.11 -0.27 -0.42
C ALA A 103 3.61 -0.49 1.01
N ARG A 104 4.12 -1.69 1.33
CA ARG A 104 4.77 -1.99 2.60
C ARG A 104 5.97 -1.10 2.85
N LYS A 105 6.84 -0.94 1.84
CA LYS A 105 8.02 -0.07 1.96
C LYS A 105 7.65 1.40 2.25
N ILE A 106 6.61 1.91 1.59
CA ILE A 106 6.11 3.28 1.84
C ILE A 106 5.67 3.43 3.30
N VAL A 107 4.87 2.49 3.81
CA VAL A 107 4.43 2.49 5.22
C VAL A 107 5.63 2.41 6.16
N ASP A 108 6.56 1.50 5.91
CA ASP A 108 7.77 1.34 6.73
C ASP A 108 8.59 2.62 6.79
N MET A 109 8.67 3.37 5.69
CA MET A 109 9.41 4.64 5.62
C MET A 109 8.70 5.76 6.40
N GLU A 110 7.38 5.93 6.25
CA GLU A 110 6.64 6.95 6.98
C GLU A 110 6.58 6.66 8.49
N GLU A 111 6.36 5.38 8.85
CA GLU A 111 6.15 4.92 10.23
C GLU A 111 7.46 4.59 10.97
N ALA A 112 8.61 4.67 10.28
CA ALA A 112 9.93 4.32 10.80
C ALA A 112 10.24 4.94 12.17
N GLY A 113 10.30 4.10 13.22
CA GLY A 113 10.69 4.55 14.55
C GLY A 113 9.58 5.24 15.38
N LEU A 114 8.35 5.35 14.86
CA LEU A 114 7.21 5.87 15.64
C LEU A 114 6.58 4.79 16.52
N TYR A 115 6.42 3.57 15.98
CA TYR A 115 5.73 2.49 16.68
C TYR A 115 6.67 1.44 17.29
N ARG A 116 8.00 1.62 17.17
CA ARG A 116 9.00 0.70 17.74
C ARG A 116 8.88 0.49 19.25
N ASN A 117 8.37 1.49 19.98
CA ASN A 117 8.17 1.41 21.44
C ASN A 117 6.84 0.77 21.85
N ILE A 118 5.87 0.64 20.92
CA ILE A 118 4.58 -0.03 21.17
C ILE A 118 4.74 -1.55 20.96
N ASP A 119 5.68 -1.95 20.11
CA ASP A 119 5.94 -3.34 19.75
C ASP A 119 6.89 -4.09 20.70
N GLY A 120 7.64 -3.36 21.55
CA GLY A 120 8.50 -3.94 22.58
C GLY A 120 7.75 -4.79 23.62
N SER A 121 6.44 -4.59 23.76
CA SER A 121 5.57 -5.42 24.62
C SER A 121 4.81 -6.52 23.87
N ARG A 122 4.94 -6.63 22.53
CA ARG A 122 4.07 -7.46 21.67
C ARG A 122 4.69 -8.78 21.21
N ARG A 123 5.98 -9.03 21.47
CA ARG A 123 6.65 -10.29 21.05
C ARG A 123 6.25 -11.54 21.85
N PHE A 124 5.40 -11.43 22.87
CA PHE A 124 5.11 -12.54 23.79
C PHE A 124 3.63 -12.88 23.99
N LEU A 125 2.67 -12.30 23.24
CA LEU A 125 1.25 -12.60 23.48
C LEU A 125 0.53 -13.16 22.24
N HIS A 126 -0.15 -14.28 22.51
CA HIS A 126 -0.93 -15.17 21.65
C HIS A 126 -1.92 -14.44 20.71
N PRO A 127 -2.26 -14.99 19.51
CA PRO A 127 -2.95 -14.28 18.42
C PRO A 127 -4.38 -13.79 18.71
N GLU A 128 -4.92 -14.07 19.89
CA GLU A 128 -6.36 -13.96 20.17
C GLU A 128 -6.71 -12.82 21.14
N PHE A 129 -5.71 -12.09 21.68
CA PHE A 129 -5.91 -11.05 22.70
C PHE A 129 -5.26 -9.68 22.43
N LEU A 130 -4.76 -9.39 21.22
CA LEU A 130 -4.11 -8.11 20.91
C LEU A 130 -4.89 -7.26 19.91
N ARG A 131 -6.04 -6.73 20.35
CA ARG A 131 -6.57 -5.42 19.91
C ARG A 131 -7.59 -4.97 20.95
N PRO A 132 -7.24 -4.12 21.94
CA PRO A 132 -8.25 -3.25 22.49
C PRO A 132 -8.78 -2.42 21.31
N PRO A 133 -10.08 -2.45 21.01
CA PRO A 133 -10.63 -1.50 20.07
C PRO A 133 -10.38 -0.11 20.67
N HIS A 134 -10.00 0.87 19.86
CA HIS A 134 -9.94 2.30 20.21
C HIS A 134 -8.65 2.92 20.79
N GLN A 135 -7.48 2.27 20.74
CA GLN A 135 -6.23 3.03 20.86
C GLN A 135 -5.78 3.46 19.45
N GLU A 136 -6.30 4.60 19.00
CA GLU A 136 -5.86 5.22 17.75
C GLU A 136 -4.38 5.59 17.89
N LEU A 137 -3.54 4.92 17.11
CA LEU A 137 -2.14 5.29 16.98
C LEU A 137 -2.04 6.77 16.57
N PRO A 138 -1.08 7.54 17.10
CA PRO A 138 -0.93 8.95 16.75
C PRO A 138 -0.78 9.10 15.24
N SER A 139 -1.48 10.06 14.65
CA SER A 139 -1.40 10.34 13.22
C SER A 139 0.02 10.77 12.84
N LEU A 140 0.45 10.37 11.65
CA LEU A 140 1.78 10.69 11.14
C LEU A 140 1.97 12.21 10.96
N PRO A 141 3.01 12.83 11.52
CA PRO A 141 3.28 14.25 11.31
C PRO A 141 3.60 14.52 9.84
N ASP A 142 3.31 15.72 9.35
CA ASP A 142 3.48 16.09 7.93
C ASP A 142 4.93 15.88 7.43
N SER A 143 5.93 16.13 8.28
CA SER A 143 7.35 15.96 7.96
C SER A 143 7.77 14.53 7.59
N ARG A 144 6.93 13.53 7.90
CA ARG A 144 7.15 12.12 7.59
C ARG A 144 6.30 11.61 6.44
N ARG A 145 5.40 12.43 5.90
CA ARG A 145 4.51 12.03 4.81
C ARG A 145 5.25 12.11 3.49
N LEU A 146 5.29 11.00 2.78
CA LEU A 146 5.88 10.95 1.45
C LEU A 146 4.95 11.64 0.46
N ARG A 147 5.55 12.44 -0.43
CA ARG A 147 4.85 13.28 -1.41
C ARG A 147 5.23 12.82 -2.81
N GLU A 148 4.24 12.80 -3.70
CA GLU A 148 4.40 12.41 -5.11
C GLU A 148 5.27 11.15 -5.30
N VAL A 149 4.84 10.06 -4.67
CA VAL A 149 5.54 8.79 -4.76
C VAL A 149 5.46 8.24 -6.18
N GLU A 150 6.62 7.99 -6.77
CA GLU A 150 6.79 7.45 -8.12
C GLU A 150 7.50 6.10 -8.04
N VAL A 151 6.98 5.12 -8.77
CA VAL A 151 7.53 3.75 -8.83
C VAL A 151 8.05 3.52 -10.25
N VAL A 152 9.33 3.19 -10.36
CA VAL A 152 9.97 2.89 -11.65
C VAL A 152 10.47 1.45 -11.64
N LEU A 153 9.96 0.66 -12.58
CA LEU A 153 10.44 -0.69 -12.86
C LEU A 153 11.63 -0.60 -13.81
N SER A 154 12.75 -1.23 -13.46
CA SER A 154 14.00 -1.15 -14.24
C SER A 154 14.62 -2.53 -14.47
N GLY A 155 15.39 -2.65 -15.56
CA GLY A 155 16.05 -3.87 -16.01
C GLY A 155 15.36 -4.57 -17.18
N ALA A 156 16.11 -5.41 -17.89
CA ALA A 156 15.61 -6.30 -18.94
C ALA A 156 16.32 -7.68 -18.85
N PRO A 157 15.68 -8.73 -18.28
CA PRO A 157 14.39 -8.72 -17.59
C PRO A 157 14.40 -7.82 -16.34
N MET A 158 13.21 -7.42 -15.86
CA MET A 158 13.08 -6.57 -14.68
C MET A 158 13.90 -7.12 -13.50
N ASP A 159 14.83 -6.31 -12.99
CA ASP A 159 15.74 -6.70 -11.90
C ASP A 159 15.62 -5.78 -10.69
N LYS A 160 15.04 -4.58 -10.86
CA LYS A 160 14.94 -3.56 -9.82
C LYS A 160 13.60 -2.83 -9.82
N ILE A 161 13.18 -2.41 -8.63
CA ILE A 161 12.09 -1.46 -8.42
C ILE A 161 12.68 -0.25 -7.71
N MET A 162 12.53 0.94 -8.29
CA MET A 162 13.01 2.19 -7.71
C MET A 162 11.84 3.00 -7.21
N LEU A 163 11.92 3.45 -5.96
CA LEU A 163 10.93 4.30 -5.31
C LEU A 163 11.48 5.71 -5.23
N PHE A 164 10.80 6.66 -5.85
CA PHE A 164 11.11 8.08 -5.78
C PHE A 164 10.01 8.84 -5.03
N GLY A 165 10.35 10.00 -4.51
CA GLY A 165 9.40 10.96 -3.97
C GLY A 165 9.93 12.38 -4.08
N LYS A 166 9.09 13.34 -3.74
CA LYS A 166 9.49 14.75 -3.69
C LYS A 166 9.90 15.17 -2.30
N ARG A 167 11.04 15.86 -2.21
CA ARG A 167 11.48 16.56 -1.01
C ARG A 167 11.48 18.05 -1.29
N GLN A 168 10.85 18.81 -0.40
CA GLN A 168 10.86 20.26 -0.48
C GLN A 168 12.13 20.80 0.21
N HIS A 169 12.97 21.50 -0.54
CA HIS A 169 14.14 22.21 -0.03
C HIS A 169 14.19 23.59 -0.69
N ASP A 170 14.12 24.67 0.11
CA ASP A 170 14.22 26.07 -0.36
C ASP A 170 13.36 26.38 -1.61
N ASP A 171 12.06 26.09 -1.54
CA ASP A 171 11.07 26.24 -2.64
C ASP A 171 11.30 25.40 -3.91
N ILE A 172 12.40 24.64 -3.99
CA ILE A 172 12.68 23.71 -5.08
C ILE A 172 12.13 22.33 -4.69
N GLN A 173 11.26 21.81 -5.54
CA GLN A 173 10.77 20.42 -5.46
C GLN A 173 11.76 19.51 -6.19
N GLU A 174 12.59 18.81 -5.44
CA GLU A 174 13.55 17.85 -6.01
C GLU A 174 12.97 16.43 -5.98
N ARG A 175 13.12 15.73 -7.10
CA ARG A 175 12.83 14.29 -7.21
C ARG A 175 13.99 13.51 -6.61
N VAL A 176 13.75 12.82 -5.51
CA VAL A 176 14.78 12.09 -4.75
C VAL A 176 14.51 10.59 -4.82
N LEU A 177 15.56 9.80 -5.06
CA LEU A 177 15.48 8.34 -4.92
C LEU A 177 15.38 7.99 -3.44
N LEU A 178 14.25 7.45 -3.01
CA LEU A 178 13.98 7.08 -1.63
C LEU A 178 14.57 5.71 -1.28
N SER A 179 14.37 4.75 -2.17
CA SER A 179 14.79 3.37 -1.95
C SER A 179 14.79 2.58 -3.26
N GLN A 180 15.57 1.50 -3.31
CA GLN A 180 15.60 0.57 -4.44
C GLN A 180 15.46 -0.88 -3.96
N TYR A 181 14.61 -1.66 -4.60
CA TYR A 181 14.44 -3.09 -4.37
C TYR A 181 15.21 -3.87 -5.42
N HIS A 182 16.03 -4.83 -5.00
CA HIS A 182 16.72 -5.75 -5.90
C HIS A 182 15.98 -7.09 -5.93
N ILE A 183 15.39 -7.44 -7.07
CA ILE A 183 14.51 -8.61 -7.20
C ILE A 183 15.26 -9.91 -6.91
N LYS A 184 16.50 -10.05 -7.40
CA LYS A 184 17.33 -11.24 -7.16
C LYS A 184 17.70 -11.41 -5.68
N ALA A 185 17.94 -10.31 -4.98
CA ALA A 185 18.34 -10.32 -3.58
C ALA A 185 17.14 -10.34 -2.62
N GLY A 186 15.94 -10.00 -3.12
CA GLY A 186 14.72 -9.93 -2.33
C GLY A 186 14.71 -8.83 -1.27
N CYS A 187 15.54 -7.79 -1.41
CA CYS A 187 15.73 -6.77 -0.37
C CYS A 187 15.71 -5.33 -0.88
N TRP A 188 15.32 -4.42 0.02
CA TRP A 188 15.39 -2.97 -0.18
C TRP A 188 16.75 -2.41 0.25
N LYS A 189 17.23 -1.41 -0.48
CA LYS A 189 18.37 -0.58 -0.13
C LYS A 189 17.95 0.88 -0.14
N ASP A 190 17.96 1.49 1.03
CA ASP A 190 17.62 2.90 1.22
C ASP A 190 18.77 3.78 0.71
N SER A 191 18.41 4.95 0.15
CA SER A 191 19.38 5.92 -0.39
C SER A 191 19.96 6.84 0.68
#